data_AF-N9KED0-F1
#
_entry.id   AF-N9KED0-F1
#
_cell.length_a   1.000
_cell.length_b   1.000
_cell.length_c   1.000
_cell.angle_alpha   90.00
_cell.angle_beta   90.00
_cell.angle_gamma   90.00
#
_symmetry.space_group_name_H-M   'P 1'
#
loop_
_entity.id
_entity.type
_entity.pdbx_description
1 polymer ?
#
loop_
_entity_poly.entity_id
_entity_poly.type
_entity_poly.pdbx_seq_one_letter_code
_entity_poly.pdbx_strand_id
1 'polypeptide(L)'
;MKVLTTTSLEEFEKEYFEMAGFQDYQSYCQAINPIYVFDNVKIPLMILNAEDDPVCSIKNLEPYKEVIQQMENIVVVTTKKGSHCGFYESLEVKSWASRLMADFFKHYS
;
A
#
# COMPACT_ATOMS: atom_id res chain seq x y z
N MET A 1 -3.17 2.88 29.86
CA MET A 1 -2.37 2.32 28.77
C MET A 1 -2.04 3.46 27.84
N LYS A 2 -0.75 3.76 27.58
CA LYS A 2 -0.33 4.96 26.82
C LYS A 2 -0.96 5.05 25.42
N VAL A 3 -1.19 3.88 24.79
CA VAL A 3 -1.90 3.77 23.50
C VAL A 3 -3.29 4.42 23.49
N LEU A 4 -4.00 4.48 24.63
CA LEU A 4 -5.35 5.07 24.71
C LEU A 4 -5.35 6.60 24.78
N THR A 5 -4.16 7.20 24.97
CA THR A 5 -3.99 8.65 25.12
C THR A 5 -3.34 9.31 23.90
N THR A 6 -2.99 8.53 22.87
CA THR A 6 -2.35 9.04 21.65
C THR A 6 -3.33 9.84 20.80
N THR A 7 -2.84 10.87 20.10
CA THR A 7 -3.68 11.80 19.33
C THR A 7 -3.41 11.78 17.83
N SER A 8 -2.35 11.09 17.41
CA SER A 8 -2.02 10.86 16.00
C SER A 8 -1.77 9.37 15.73
N LEU A 9 -1.87 8.98 14.46
CA LEU A 9 -1.60 7.61 14.02
C LEU A 9 -0.12 7.22 14.28
N GLU A 10 0.80 8.16 14.11
CA GLU A 10 2.22 7.96 14.39
C GLU A 10 2.48 7.69 15.88
N GLU A 11 1.86 8.47 16.77
CA GLU A 11 1.95 8.25 18.22
C GLU A 11 1.34 6.91 18.61
N PHE A 12 0.19 6.56 18.02
CA PHE A 12 -0.46 5.28 18.24
C PHE A 12 0.47 4.13 17.86
N GLU A 13 1.07 4.16 16.67
CA GLU A 13 1.99 3.12 16.19
C GLU A 13 3.21 2.96 17.12
N LYS A 14 3.79 4.08 17.56
CA LYS A 14 4.95 4.11 18.48
C LYS A 14 4.66 3.57 19.88
N GLU A 15 3.40 3.53 20.30
CA GLU A 15 3.01 2.93 21.59
C GLU A 15 2.43 1.51 21.40
N TYR A 16 1.92 1.20 20.21
CA TYR A 16 1.28 -0.08 19.89
C TYR A 16 2.28 -1.23 19.67
N PHE A 17 3.52 -0.96 19.25
CA PHE A 17 4.48 -2.01 18.90
C PHE A 17 4.73 -3.04 20.01
N GLU A 18 4.72 -2.59 21.29
CA GLU A 18 4.87 -3.49 22.44
C GLU A 18 3.68 -4.45 22.55
N MET A 19 2.47 -3.97 22.27
CA MET A 19 1.25 -4.78 22.26
C MET A 19 1.19 -5.76 21.09
N ALA A 20 1.85 -5.43 19.98
CA ALA A 20 2.06 -6.34 18.86
C ALA A 20 3.08 -7.45 19.17
N GLY A 21 3.72 -7.43 20.36
CA GLY A 21 4.64 -8.46 20.83
C GLY A 21 6.11 -8.21 20.50
N PHE A 22 6.46 -6.99 20.08
CA PHE A 22 7.83 -6.62 19.74
C PHE A 22 8.55 -5.96 20.93
N GLN A 23 9.85 -6.23 21.05
CA GLN A 23 10.69 -5.69 22.12
C GLN A 23 11.13 -4.25 21.86
N ASP A 24 11.21 -3.86 20.58
CA ASP A 24 11.61 -2.54 20.15
C ASP A 24 10.90 -2.14 18.86
N TYR A 25 10.79 -0.83 18.65
CA TYR A 25 10.06 -0.24 17.53
C TYR A 25 10.73 -0.55 16.18
N GLN A 26 12.06 -0.66 16.13
CA GLN A 26 12.77 -0.92 14.88
C GLN A 26 12.50 -2.33 14.36
N SER A 27 12.55 -3.33 15.25
CA SER A 27 12.19 -4.71 14.93
C SER A 27 10.73 -4.83 14.48
N TYR A 28 9.82 -4.07 15.10
CA TYR A 28 8.42 -3.97 14.65
C TYR A 28 8.33 -3.41 13.22
N CYS A 29 8.90 -2.23 12.96
CA CYS A 29 8.90 -1.62 11.63
C CYS A 29 9.51 -2.53 10.56
N GLN A 30 10.57 -3.28 10.91
CA GLN A 30 11.19 -4.23 10.01
C GLN A 30 10.28 -5.42 9.70
N ALA A 31 9.57 -5.96 10.69
CA ALA A 31 8.69 -7.10 10.50
C ALA A 31 7.41 -6.78 9.72
N ILE A 32 6.86 -5.56 9.86
CA ILE A 32 5.60 -5.19 9.22
C ILE A 32 5.76 -4.61 7.81
N ASN A 33 6.99 -4.29 7.39
CA ASN A 33 7.21 -3.69 6.08
C ASN A 33 7.29 -4.79 4.99
N PRO A 34 6.31 -4.87 4.08
CA PRO A 34 6.25 -5.93 3.07
C PRO A 34 7.38 -5.87 2.05
N ILE A 35 8.12 -4.75 1.98
CA ILE A 35 9.17 -4.60 0.98
C ILE A 35 10.30 -5.62 1.15
N TYR A 36 10.56 -6.04 2.39
CA TYR A 36 11.62 -7.01 2.70
C TYR A 36 11.27 -8.45 2.30
N VAL A 37 10.01 -8.70 1.94
CA VAL A 37 9.53 -10.00 1.47
C VAL A 37 8.91 -9.92 0.07
N PHE A 38 9.03 -8.77 -0.60
CA PHE A 38 8.34 -8.50 -1.86
C PHE A 38 8.80 -9.43 -2.99
N ASP A 39 10.07 -9.85 -2.98
CA ASP A 39 10.63 -10.82 -3.94
C ASP A 39 9.98 -12.22 -3.85
N ASN A 40 9.26 -12.52 -2.75
CA ASN A 40 8.52 -13.77 -2.59
C ASN A 40 7.19 -13.79 -3.34
N VAL A 41 6.74 -12.67 -3.92
CA VAL A 41 5.53 -12.63 -4.75
C VAL A 41 5.81 -13.37 -6.06
N LYS A 42 5.27 -14.58 -6.21
CA LYS A 42 5.42 -15.44 -7.41
C LYS A 42 4.20 -15.52 -8.31
N ILE A 43 3.11 -14.88 -7.90
CA ILE A 43 1.86 -14.81 -8.68
C ILE A 43 1.71 -13.43 -9.32
N PRO A 44 0.89 -13.30 -10.37
CA PRO A 44 0.54 -11.99 -10.91
C PRO A 44 -0.03 -11.06 -9.84
N LEU A 45 0.56 -9.86 -9.69
CA LEU A 45 0.15 -8.84 -8.73
C LEU A 45 -0.04 -7.49 -9.43
N MET A 46 -1.21 -6.87 -9.23
CA MET A 46 -1.47 -5.49 -9.62
C MET A 46 -1.57 -4.61 -8.38
N ILE A 47 -0.79 -3.52 -8.37
CA ILE A 47 -0.88 -2.44 -7.38
C ILE A 47 -1.46 -1.23 -8.07
N LEU A 48 -2.55 -0.68 -7.53
CA LEU A 48 -3.13 0.58 -7.98
C LEU A 48 -2.95 1.63 -6.88
N ASN A 49 -2.32 2.76 -7.20
CA ASN A 49 -2.12 3.86 -6.26
C ASN A 49 -2.30 5.23 -6.96
N ALA A 50 -2.72 6.23 -6.20
CA ALA A 50 -2.88 7.60 -6.69
C ALA A 50 -1.77 8.50 -6.12
N GLU A 51 -1.26 9.42 -6.94
CA GLU A 51 -0.23 10.38 -6.52
C GLU A 51 -0.73 11.37 -5.46
N ASP A 52 -2.06 11.60 -5.41
CA ASP A 52 -2.73 12.46 -4.43
C ASP A 52 -3.31 11.69 -3.22
N ASP A 53 -2.89 10.44 -3.01
CA ASP A 53 -3.29 9.64 -1.86
C ASP A 53 -2.67 10.21 -0.55
N PRO A 54 -3.50 10.69 0.41
CA PRO A 54 -3.00 11.26 1.66
C PRO A 54 -2.52 10.22 2.68
N VAL A 55 -2.78 8.93 2.45
CA VAL A 55 -2.43 7.82 3.34
C VAL A 55 -1.24 7.06 2.78
N CYS A 56 -1.34 6.58 1.53
CA CYS A 56 -0.27 5.83 0.87
C CYS A 56 0.47 6.72 -0.12
N SER A 57 1.45 7.47 0.38
CA SER A 57 2.25 8.36 -0.46
C SER A 57 3.00 7.59 -1.55
N ILE A 58 2.87 8.06 -2.80
CA ILE A 58 3.63 7.52 -3.93
C ILE A 58 5.16 7.58 -3.72
N LYS A 59 5.63 8.48 -2.86
CA LYS A 59 7.06 8.58 -2.50
C LYS A 59 7.61 7.30 -1.84
N ASN A 60 6.74 6.48 -1.23
CA ASN A 60 7.13 5.20 -0.64
C ASN A 60 7.51 4.17 -1.71
N LEU A 61 7.03 4.32 -2.94
CA LEU A 61 7.38 3.45 -4.07
C LEU A 61 8.75 3.78 -4.65
N GLU A 62 9.14 5.05 -4.66
CA GLU A 62 10.29 5.52 -5.45
C GLU A 62 11.62 4.83 -5.13
N PRO A 63 11.97 4.52 -3.85
CA PRO A 63 13.20 3.78 -3.55
C PRO A 63 13.25 2.38 -4.16
N TYR A 64 12.11 1.79 -4.50
CA TYR A 64 11.98 0.40 -4.95
C TYR A 64 11.51 0.27 -6.39
N LYS A 65 11.23 1.39 -7.06
CA LYS A 65 10.64 1.42 -8.40
C LYS A 65 11.49 0.68 -9.43
N GLU A 66 12.80 0.87 -9.42
CA GLU A 66 13.70 0.20 -10.35
C GLU A 66 13.66 -1.32 -10.17
N VAL A 67 13.65 -1.80 -8.92
CA VAL A 67 13.58 -3.22 -8.59
C VAL A 67 12.24 -3.81 -9.05
N ILE A 68 11.13 -3.16 -8.71
CA ILE A 68 9.79 -3.62 -9.07
C ILE A 68 9.59 -3.63 -10.59
N GLN A 69 10.18 -2.68 -11.32
CA GLN A 69 10.14 -2.64 -12.79
C GLN A 69 10.84 -3.83 -13.46
N GLN A 70 11.78 -4.50 -12.78
CA GLN A 70 12.41 -5.73 -13.29
C GLN A 70 11.58 -6.99 -13.01
N MET A 71 10.51 -6.92 -12.22
CA MET A 71 9.70 -8.08 -11.86
C MET A 71 8.61 -8.32 -12.92
N GLU A 72 8.69 -9.44 -13.63
CA GLU A 72 7.78 -9.76 -14.74
C GLU A 72 6.33 -10.02 -14.32
N ASN A 73 6.10 -10.36 -13.04
CA ASN A 73 4.78 -10.71 -12.51
C ASN A 73 4.09 -9.56 -11.76
N ILE A 74 4.64 -8.34 -11.78
CA ILE A 74 4.11 -7.21 -11.02
C ILE A 74 3.84 -6.03 -11.95
N VAL A 75 2.67 -5.43 -11.79
CA VAL A 75 2.31 -4.17 -12.45
C VAL A 75 1.90 -3.15 -11.40
N VAL A 76 2.50 -1.96 -11.48
CA VAL A 76 2.13 -0.80 -10.66
C VAL A 76 1.47 0.23 -11.55
N VAL A 77 0.19 0.50 -11.29
CA VAL A 77 -0.63 1.49 -11.98
C VAL A 77 -0.71 2.73 -11.10
N THR A 78 -0.26 3.86 -11.61
CA THR A 78 -0.34 5.15 -10.93
C THR A 78 -1.28 6.10 -11.65
N THR A 79 -2.03 6.91 -10.89
CA THR A 79 -2.82 8.00 -11.44
C THR A 79 -2.52 9.31 -10.73
N LYS A 80 -2.60 10.43 -11.45
CA LYS A 80 -2.43 11.76 -10.84
C LYS A 80 -3.49 12.09 -9.79
N LYS A 81 -4.68 11.52 -9.95
CA LYS A 81 -5.84 11.73 -9.07
C LYS A 81 -6.56 10.41 -8.82
N GLY A 82 -6.99 10.23 -7.58
CA GLY A 82 -7.72 9.06 -7.11
C GLY A 82 -7.93 9.06 -5.61
N SER A 83 -7.26 9.94 -4.86
CA SER A 83 -7.23 9.92 -3.39
C SER A 83 -6.88 8.50 -2.90
N HIS A 84 -7.34 8.10 -1.71
CA HIS A 84 -7.00 6.78 -1.17
C HIS A 84 -7.77 5.63 -1.87
N CYS A 85 -9.07 5.83 -2.13
CA CYS A 85 -9.93 4.83 -2.78
C CYS A 85 -10.93 5.44 -3.76
N GLY A 86 -10.78 6.73 -4.08
CA GLY A 86 -11.75 7.56 -4.80
C GLY A 86 -11.53 7.62 -6.31
N PHE A 87 -11.14 6.51 -6.95
CA PHE A 87 -10.91 6.38 -8.39
C PHE A 87 -12.20 6.55 -9.21
N TYR A 88 -12.89 7.69 -9.10
CA TYR A 88 -14.22 7.94 -9.62
C TYR A 88 -14.23 8.30 -11.10
N GLU A 89 -15.29 7.88 -11.79
CA GLU A 89 -15.61 8.29 -13.15
C GLU A 89 -16.53 9.51 -13.14
N SER A 90 -15.95 10.69 -13.38
CA SER A 90 -16.74 11.91 -13.62
C SER A 90 -17.70 12.24 -12.46
N LEU A 91 -18.85 12.85 -12.76
CA LEU A 91 -19.90 13.24 -11.81
C LEU A 91 -20.62 12.05 -11.15
N GLU A 92 -20.40 10.82 -11.63
CA GLU A 92 -20.95 9.62 -11.00
C GLU A 92 -19.99 9.09 -9.93
N VAL A 93 -20.51 8.74 -8.76
CA VAL A 93 -19.75 8.10 -7.66
C VAL A 93 -19.52 6.60 -7.99
N LYS A 94 -19.01 6.31 -9.19
CA LYS A 94 -18.62 4.96 -9.62
C LYS A 94 -17.11 4.90 -9.73
N SER A 95 -16.50 4.06 -8.91
CA SER A 95 -15.06 3.80 -8.98
C SER A 95 -14.75 2.87 -10.15
N TRP A 96 -13.77 3.23 -10.98
CA TRP A 96 -13.27 2.34 -12.04
C TRP A 96 -12.26 1.32 -11.54
N ALA A 97 -11.71 1.49 -10.34
CA ALA A 97 -10.72 0.58 -9.76
C ALA A 97 -11.23 -0.87 -9.76
N SER A 98 -12.49 -1.11 -9.36
CA SER A 98 -13.06 -2.45 -9.31
C SER A 98 -13.16 -3.11 -10.69
N ARG A 99 -13.43 -2.34 -11.76
CA ARG A 99 -13.45 -2.88 -13.13
C ARG A 99 -12.04 -3.21 -13.61
N LEU A 100 -11.08 -2.31 -13.36
CA LEU A 100 -9.67 -2.58 -13.68
C LEU A 100 -9.20 -3.88 -13.02
N MET A 101 -9.48 -4.04 -11.72
CA MET A 101 -9.09 -5.25 -10.97
C MET A 101 -9.82 -6.50 -11.49
N ALA A 102 -11.12 -6.40 -11.83
CA ALA A 102 -11.86 -7.50 -12.41
C ALA A 102 -11.29 -7.93 -13.77
N ASP A 103 -10.89 -6.99 -14.61
CA ASP A 103 -10.29 -7.29 -15.90
C ASP A 103 -8.89 -7.89 -15.74
N PHE A 104 -8.09 -7.41 -14.77
CA PHE A 104 -6.84 -8.07 -14.39
C PHE A 104 -7.08 -9.54 -14.01
N PHE A 105 -8.03 -9.83 -13.11
CA PHE A 105 -8.30 -11.21 -12.72
C PHE A 105 -8.74 -12.12 -13.88
N LYS A 106 -9.54 -11.62 -14.83
CA LYS A 106 -9.95 -12.40 -16.01
C LYS A 106 -8.80 -12.77 -16.95
N HIS A 107 -7.72 -11.97 -16.98
CA HIS A 107 -6.56 -12.27 -17.84
C HIS A 107 -5.59 -13.28 -17.21
N TYR A 108 -5.68 -13.49 -15.88
CA TYR A 108 -4.79 -14.37 -15.12
C TYR A 108 -5.52 -15.53 -14.41
N SER A 109 -6.81 -15.73 -14.73
CA SER A 109 -7.63 -16.87 -14.26
C SER A 109 -7.49 -18.11 -15.14
#